data_AF-A0A9E2KHM2-F1
#
_entry.id   AF-A0A9E2KHM2-F1
#
_cell.length_a   1.000
_cell.length_b   1.000
_cell.length_c   1.000
_cell.angle_alpha   90.00
_cell.angle_beta   90.00
_cell.angle_gamma   90.00
#
_symmetry.space_group_name_H-M   'P 1'
#
loop_
_entity.id
_entity.type
_entity.pdbx_description
1 polymer ?
#
loop_
_entity_poly.entity_id
_entity_poly.type
_entity_poly.pdbx_seq_one_letter_code
_entity_poly.pdbx_strand_id
1 'polypeptide(L)' 'SGVFTPCDFAFPTDGMRAEATPNTEMILVSDVDLDLLSELHTYGSVRNLKDRRGDLYEVKLKNKN' A
#
# COMPACT_ATOMS: atom_id res chain seq x y z
N SER A 1 1.72 -11.43 -10.29
CA SER A 1 2.59 -10.38 -9.71
C SER A 1 2.07 -9.02 -10.10
N GLY A 2 2.28 -7.97 -9.32
CA GLY A 2 1.81 -6.63 -9.65
C GLY A 2 2.55 -5.55 -8.88
N VAL A 3 2.49 -4.33 -9.40
CA VAL A 3 2.97 -3.09 -8.78
C VAL A 3 1.76 -2.34 -8.26
N PHE A 4 1.68 -2.21 -6.95
CA PHE A 4 0.60 -1.51 -6.26
C PHE A 4 1.08 -0.16 -5.74
N THR A 5 0.20 0.82 -5.75
CA THR A 5 0.44 2.19 -5.29
C THR A 5 -0.60 2.61 -4.25
N PRO A 6 -0.34 3.67 -3.45
CA PRO A 6 -1.37 4.25 -2.60
C PRO A 6 -2.60 4.66 -3.42
N CYS A 7 -3.80 4.60 -2.84
CA CYS A 7 -5.03 5.08 -3.47
C CYS A 7 -5.28 6.54 -3.05
N ASP A 8 -4.62 7.49 -3.68
CA ASP A 8 -4.78 8.94 -3.45
C ASP A 8 -4.79 9.70 -4.80
N PHE A 9 -5.11 10.98 -4.82
CA PHE A 9 -5.34 11.77 -6.05
C PHE A 9 -4.22 11.68 -7.10
N ALA A 10 -2.96 11.55 -6.68
CA ALA A 10 -1.81 11.45 -7.58
C ALA A 10 -1.56 10.03 -8.12
N PHE A 11 -2.35 9.04 -7.69
CA PHE A 11 -2.22 7.63 -8.03
C PHE A 11 -3.54 7.03 -8.55
N PRO A 12 -3.50 5.87 -9.21
CA PRO A 12 -4.70 5.14 -9.61
C PRO A 12 -5.62 4.87 -8.41
N THR A 13 -6.92 5.08 -8.59
CA THR A 13 -7.94 4.89 -7.54
C THR A 13 -8.09 3.44 -7.10
N ASP A 14 -7.78 2.50 -7.99
CA ASP A 14 -7.75 1.07 -7.73
C ASP A 14 -6.43 0.60 -7.08
N GLY A 15 -5.44 1.50 -6.94
CA GLY A 15 -4.13 1.21 -6.38
C GLY A 15 -3.27 0.28 -7.24
N MET A 16 -3.65 0.02 -8.49
CA MET A 16 -2.94 -0.90 -9.38
C MET A 16 -2.21 -0.12 -10.47
N ARG A 17 -0.89 -0.19 -10.48
CA ARG A 17 -0.08 0.48 -11.51
C ARG A 17 0.39 -0.46 -12.61
N ALA A 18 0.62 -1.73 -12.28
CA ALA A 18 0.86 -2.78 -13.26
C ALA A 18 0.47 -4.14 -12.67
N GLU A 19 -0.09 -5.03 -13.47
CA GLU A 19 -0.37 -6.41 -13.06
C GLU A 19 0.04 -7.38 -14.17
N ALA A 20 0.62 -8.50 -13.77
CA ALA A 20 0.96 -9.59 -14.66
C ALA A 20 -0.22 -10.54 -14.82
N THR A 21 -0.48 -10.96 -16.05
CA THR A 21 -1.47 -12.00 -16.34
C THR A 21 -1.09 -13.31 -15.65
N PRO A 22 -2.02 -13.99 -14.97
CA PRO A 22 -1.74 -15.28 -14.34
C PRO A 22 -1.20 -16.30 -15.35
N ASN A 23 -0.31 -17.20 -14.88
CA ASN A 23 0.26 -18.30 -15.66
C ASN A 23 1.11 -17.91 -16.88
N THR A 24 1.57 -16.66 -16.97
CA THR A 24 2.47 -16.19 -18.03
C THR A 24 3.67 -15.48 -17.42
N GLU A 25 4.89 -15.88 -17.82
CA GLU A 25 6.11 -15.16 -17.42
C GLU A 25 6.20 -13.84 -18.19
N MET A 26 6.32 -12.72 -17.46
CA MET A 26 6.43 -11.39 -18.05
C MET A 26 7.22 -10.44 -17.15
N ILE A 27 7.90 -9.49 -17.77
CA ILE A 27 8.60 -8.42 -17.05
C ILE A 27 7.62 -7.25 -16.86
N LEU A 28 7.46 -6.82 -15.61
CA LEU A 28 6.69 -5.62 -15.26
C LEU A 28 7.67 -4.46 -15.05
N VAL A 29 7.46 -3.35 -15.78
CA VAL A 29 8.22 -2.11 -15.61
C VAL A 29 7.24 -0.99 -15.31
N SER A 30 7.48 -0.24 -14.23
CA SER A 30 6.67 0.92 -13.85
C SER A 30 7.57 2.01 -13.32
N ASP A 31 7.37 3.23 -13.80
CA ASP A 31 8.00 4.41 -13.23
C ASP A 31 7.31 4.81 -11.93
N VAL A 32 8.12 5.09 -10.91
CA VAL A 32 7.67 5.49 -9.58
C VAL A 32 8.44 6.74 -9.18
N ASP A 33 7.71 7.78 -8.79
CA ASP A 33 8.27 8.98 -8.17
C ASP A 33 8.29 8.80 -6.65
N LEU A 34 9.50 8.70 -6.09
CA LEU A 34 9.71 8.48 -4.66
C LEU A 34 9.53 9.76 -3.84
N ASP A 35 9.75 10.92 -4.43
CA ASP A 35 9.58 12.21 -3.74
C ASP A 35 8.09 12.47 -3.51
N LEU A 36 7.28 12.25 -4.55
CA LEU A 36 5.82 12.29 -4.46
C LEU A 36 5.28 11.27 -3.45
N LEU A 37 5.84 10.06 -3.40
CA LEU A 37 5.45 9.03 -2.44
C LEU A 37 5.74 9.48 -1.00
N SER A 38 6.90 10.08 -0.76
CA SER A 38 7.30 10.60 0.56
C SER A 38 6.42 11.76 1.02
N GLU A 39 6.09 12.67 0.10
CA GLU A 39 5.18 13.78 0.35
C GLU A 39 3.79 13.27 0.74
N LEU A 40 3.20 12.35 -0.04
CA LEU A 40 1.89 11.79 0.25
C LEU A 40 1.88 10.93 1.52
N HIS A 41 2.98 10.26 1.85
CA HIS A 41 3.09 9.56 3.12
C HIS A 41 3.04 10.51 4.33
N THR A 42 3.39 11.79 4.14
CA THR A 42 3.42 12.80 5.20
C THR A 42 2.23 13.73 5.20
N TYR A 43 1.76 14.14 4.02
CA TYR A 43 0.73 15.15 3.84
C TYR A 43 -0.51 14.64 3.11
N GLY A 44 -0.47 13.43 2.56
CA GLY A 44 -1.58 12.84 1.80
C GLY A 44 -2.86 12.68 2.61
N SER A 45 -3.94 12.47 1.86
CA SER A 45 -5.33 12.45 2.35
C SER A 45 -5.57 11.28 3.31
N VAL A 46 -4.87 10.17 3.10
CA VAL A 46 -5.02 8.94 3.87
C VAL A 46 -3.65 8.48 4.35
N ARG A 47 -3.45 8.41 5.68
CA ARG A 47 -2.17 8.05 6.30
C ARG A 47 -2.27 6.74 7.07
N ASN A 48 -2.78 5.70 6.41
CA ASN A 48 -3.07 4.38 7.00
C ASN A 48 -1.96 3.84 7.91
N LEU A 49 -0.68 4.02 7.55
CA LEU A 49 0.45 3.55 8.36
C LEU A 49 0.69 4.38 9.63
N LYS A 50 0.45 5.69 9.58
CA LYS A 50 0.63 6.61 10.73
C LYS A 50 -0.59 6.63 11.64
N ASP A 51 -1.79 6.53 11.06
CA ASP A 51 -3.06 6.56 11.79
C ASP A 51 -3.45 5.17 12.32
N ARG A 52 -2.61 4.15 12.09
CA ARG A 52 -2.89 2.78 12.53
C ARG A 52 -2.94 2.71 14.06
N ARG A 53 -4.12 2.43 14.59
CA ARG A 53 -4.37 2.17 16.01
C ARG A 53 -3.89 0.78 16.44
N GLY A 54 -2.59 0.66 16.71
CA GLY A 54 -1.98 -0.59 17.18
C GLY A 54 -2.65 -1.15 18.45
N ASP A 55 -3.16 -0.27 19.31
CA ASP A 55 -3.89 -0.62 20.54
C ASP A 55 -5.17 -1.45 20.29
N LEU A 56 -5.87 -1.21 19.17
CA LEU A 56 -7.11 -1.91 18.84
C LEU A 56 -6.90 -3.22 18.08
N TYR A 57 -5.76 -3.35 17.39
CA TYR A 57 -5.49 -4.48 16.51
C TYR A 57 -4.43 -5.44 17.08
N GLU A 58 -4.03 -5.26 18.33
CA GLU A 58 -3.09 -6.14 19.01
C GLU A 58 -3.81 -7.44 19.47
N VAL A 59 -3.46 -8.57 18.87
CA VAL A 59 -3.99 -9.88 19.26
C VAL A 59 -3.08 -10.48 20.34
N LYS A 60 -3.54 -10.44 21.60
CA LYS A 60 -2.89 -11.12 22.72
C LYS A 60 -3.56 -12.45 23.01
N LEU A 61 -2.77 -13.53 23.04
CA LEU A 61 -3.22 -14.83 23.53
C LEU A 61 -3.64 -14.68 25.00
N LYS A 62 -4.92 -14.90 25.30
CA LYS A 62 -5.39 -15.02 26.69
C LYS A 62 -5.04 -16.40 27.21
N ASN A 63 -4.08 -16.48 28.13
CA ASN A 63 -3.88 -17.71 28.91
C ASN A 63 -5.12 -17.94 29.78
N LYS A 64 -5.78 -19.08 29.59
CA LYS A 64 -6.79 -19.60 30.51
C LYS A 64 -6.06 -20.22 31.68
N ASN A 65 -6.20 -19.59 32.86
CA ASN A 65 -6.00 -20.28 34.14
C ASN A 65 -7.25 -21.07 34.49
#